data_AF-A0A9Q1CDV8-F1
#
_entry.id   AF-A0A9Q1CDV8-F1
#
_cell.length_a   1.000
_cell.length_b   1.000
_cell.length_c   1.000
_cell.angle_alpha   90.00
_cell.angle_beta   90.00
_cell.angle_gamma   90.00
#
_symmetry.space_group_name_H-M   'P 1'
#
loop_
_entity.id
_entity.type
_entity.pdbx_description
1 polymer ?
#
loop_
_entity_poly.entity_id
_entity_poly.type
_entity_poly.pdbx_seq_one_letter_code
_entity_poly.pdbx_strand_id
1 'polypeptide(L)'
;MSLAVGQRVDVCLNVAVDDRLINGASCVVKCIQNVQTNQIHTIWVQLDDPSIGKTFRQSTRHLISSDLPSTWTAITRVSRQFRTGRSKNVEILRKQFPLRPPLQKLFTDAKVTTHKVN
;
A
#
# COMPACT_ATOMS: atom_id res chain seq x y z
N MET A 1 6.81 9.37 4.88
CA MET A 1 7.44 8.04 4.73
C MET A 1 8.30 8.09 3.48
N SER A 2 9.59 7.82 3.60
CA SER A 2 10.42 7.51 2.43
C SER A 2 10.24 6.02 2.12
N LEU A 3 10.09 5.67 0.85
CA LEU A 3 9.93 4.30 0.38
C LEU A 3 11.19 3.89 -0.38
N ALA A 4 11.78 2.75 -0.02
CA ALA A 4 12.96 2.21 -0.68
C ALA A 4 12.79 0.71 -0.98
N VAL A 5 13.54 0.21 -1.96
CA VAL A 5 13.66 -1.22 -2.22
C VAL A 5 14.26 -1.92 -0.99
N GLY A 6 13.73 -3.10 -0.64
CA GLY A 6 14.09 -3.84 0.56
C GLY A 6 13.33 -3.44 1.83
N GLN A 7 12.57 -2.34 1.79
CA GLN A 7 11.81 -1.89 2.95
C GLN A 7 10.62 -2.81 3.24
N ARG A 8 10.47 -3.22 4.50
CA ARG A 8 9.24 -3.85 5.00
C ARG A 8 8.13 -2.82 5.12
N VAL A 9 6.95 -3.14 4.63
CA VAL A 9 5.75 -2.31 4.65
C VAL A 9 4.52 -3.19 4.80
N ASP A 10 3.41 -2.59 5.24
CA ASP A 10 2.11 -3.26 5.27
C ASP A 10 1.16 -2.61 4.27
N VAL A 11 0.27 -3.42 3.70
CA VAL A 11 -0.91 -2.91 2.97
C VAL A 11 -1.84 -2.22 3.98
N CYS A 12 -2.34 -1.03 3.66
CA CYS A 12 -3.19 -0.24 4.56
C CYS A 12 -4.67 -0.18 4.17
N LEU A 13 -5.06 -0.84 3.09
CA LEU A 13 -6.43 -0.88 2.58
C LEU A 13 -6.80 -2.27 2.10
N ASN A 14 -8.10 -2.55 2.02
CA ASN A 14 -8.60 -3.74 1.39
C ASN A 14 -8.54 -3.56 -0.14
N VAL A 15 -7.59 -4.25 -0.77
CA VAL A 15 -7.35 -4.16 -2.23
C VAL A 15 -8.12 -5.27 -2.95
N ALA A 16 -8.02 -6.51 -2.47
CA ALA A 16 -8.79 -7.65 -2.99
C ALA A 16 -9.15 -8.59 -1.82
N VAL A 17 -10.35 -8.41 -1.27
CA VAL A 17 -10.81 -9.10 -0.05
C VAL A 17 -10.89 -10.61 -0.26
N ASP A 18 -11.47 -11.05 -1.38
CA ASP A 18 -11.64 -12.47 -1.71
C ASP A 18 -10.30 -13.20 -1.89
N ASP A 19 -9.24 -12.45 -2.15
CA ASP A 19 -7.87 -12.94 -2.35
C ASP A 19 -6.95 -12.59 -1.17
N ARG A 20 -7.55 -12.20 -0.03
CA ARG A 20 -6.89 -11.89 1.25
C ARG A 20 -5.87 -10.74 1.18
N LEU A 21 -5.83 -9.98 0.09
CA LEU A 21 -4.98 -8.79 -0.05
C LEU A 21 -5.66 -7.62 0.66
N ILE A 22 -5.60 -7.66 1.99
CA ILE A 22 -6.32 -6.76 2.89
C ILE A 22 -5.36 -5.93 3.74
N ASN A 23 -5.93 -4.98 4.49
CA ASN A 23 -5.17 -4.17 5.45
C ASN A 23 -4.44 -5.08 6.45
N GLY A 24 -3.15 -4.83 6.63
CA GLY A 24 -2.26 -5.60 7.50
C GLY A 24 -1.45 -6.67 6.78
N ALA A 25 -1.69 -6.91 5.48
CA ALA A 25 -0.84 -7.82 4.72
C ALA A 25 0.60 -7.27 4.62
N SER A 26 1.53 -7.95 5.30
CA SER A 26 2.95 -7.57 5.33
C SER A 26 3.68 -8.01 4.07
N CYS A 27 4.59 -7.16 3.61
CA CYS A 27 5.38 -7.38 2.40
C CYS A 27 6.70 -6.61 2.40
N VAL A 28 7.55 -6.94 1.43
CA VAL A 28 8.82 -6.27 1.15
C VAL A 28 8.75 -5.61 -0.21
N VAL A 29 9.15 -4.33 -0.29
CA VAL A 29 9.29 -3.61 -1.57
C VAL A 29 10.43 -4.23 -2.38
N LYS A 30 10.15 -4.59 -3.63
CA LYS A 30 11.12 -5.23 -4.53
C LYS A 30 11.54 -4.33 -5.70
N CYS A 31 10.62 -3.54 -6.21
CA CYS A 31 10.91 -2.59 -7.28
C CYS A 31 9.97 -1.40 -7.21
N ILE A 32 10.48 -0.21 -7.54
CA ILE A 32 9.70 1.01 -7.67
C ILE A 32 9.78 1.39 -9.15
N GLN A 33 8.69 1.16 -9.88
CA GLN A 33 8.67 1.37 -11.32
C GLN A 33 8.13 2.76 -11.65
N ASN A 34 8.97 3.52 -12.33
CA ASN A 34 8.62 4.79 -12.94
C ASN A 34 8.27 4.58 -14.41
N VAL A 35 7.23 5.26 -14.88
CA VAL A 35 6.98 5.41 -16.31
C VAL A 35 7.53 6.77 -16.74
N GLN A 36 7.79 6.94 -18.05
CA GLN A 36 8.47 8.05 -18.73
C GLN A 36 8.21 9.48 -18.19
N THR A 37 7.11 9.72 -17.49
CA THR A 37 6.74 10.99 -16.83
C THR A 37 7.43 11.23 -15.48
N ASN A 38 8.42 10.42 -15.08
CA ASN A 38 9.07 10.46 -13.78
C ASN A 38 8.09 10.25 -12.59
N GLN A 39 6.91 9.69 -12.87
CA GLN A 39 5.90 9.37 -11.87
C GLN A 39 5.96 7.88 -11.54
N ILE A 40 6.04 7.57 -10.24
CA ILE A 40 5.88 6.20 -9.76
C ILE A 40 4.44 5.77 -10.04
N HIS A 41 4.29 4.75 -10.89
CA HIS A 41 3.02 4.15 -11.26
C HIS A 41 2.74 2.87 -10.47
N THR A 42 3.77 2.04 -10.32
CA THR A 42 3.65 0.71 -9.71
C THR A 42 4.79 0.49 -8.73
N ILE A 43 4.43 0.01 -7.54
CA ILE A 43 5.37 -0.53 -6.57
C ILE A 43 5.19 -2.03 -6.57
N TRP A 44 6.24 -2.77 -6.91
CA TRP A 44 6.24 -4.21 -6.85
C TRP A 44 6.64 -4.66 -5.45
N VAL A 45 5.83 -5.50 -4.83
CA VAL A 45 6.09 -6.04 -3.50
C VAL A 45 6.07 -7.56 -3.53
N GLN A 46 6.82 -8.19 -2.65
CA GLN A 46 6.67 -9.62 -2.35
C GLN A 46 5.96 -9.74 -1.00
N LEU A 47 4.80 -10.38 -0.99
CA LEU A 47 4.05 -10.67 0.22
C LEU A 47 4.76 -11.73 1.05
N ASP A 48 4.68 -11.59 2.38
CA ASP A 48 5.28 -12.53 3.31
C ASP A 48 4.60 -13.92 3.19
N ASP A 49 3.27 -13.95 3.02
CA ASP A 49 2.52 -15.15 2.66
C ASP A 49 2.25 -15.19 1.13
N PRO A 50 2.84 -16.14 0.40
CA PRO A 50 2.68 -16.25 -1.05
C PRO A 50 1.27 -16.68 -1.47
N SER A 51 0.44 -17.19 -0.56
CA SER A 51 -0.96 -17.53 -0.86
C SER A 51 -1.85 -16.30 -1.01
N ILE A 52 -1.48 -15.18 -0.38
CA ILE A 52 -2.20 -13.91 -0.46
C ILE A 52 -2.02 -13.27 -1.84
N GLY A 53 -3.08 -12.71 -2.40
CA GLY A 53 -3.02 -11.93 -3.64
C GLY A 53 -2.76 -12.78 -4.88
N LYS A 54 -3.05 -14.09 -4.85
CA LYS A 54 -2.72 -15.02 -5.94
C LYS A 54 -3.54 -14.73 -7.19
N THR A 55 -4.85 -14.59 -7.05
CA THR A 55 -5.75 -14.29 -8.17
C THR A 55 -5.55 -12.86 -8.67
N PHE A 56 -5.27 -11.93 -7.76
CA PHE A 56 -4.92 -10.54 -8.06
C PHE A 56 -3.61 -10.43 -8.84
N ARG A 57 -2.58 -11.21 -8.50
CA ARG A 57 -1.35 -11.30 -9.31
C ARG A 57 -1.63 -11.80 -10.73
N GLN A 58 -2.54 -12.77 -10.87
CA GLN A 58 -2.92 -13.27 -12.19
C GLN A 58 -3.66 -12.21 -13.02
N SER A 59 -4.60 -11.47 -12.44
CA SER A 59 -5.34 -10.41 -13.15
C SER A 59 -4.46 -9.22 -13.52
N THR A 60 -3.48 -8.89 -12.68
CA THR A 60 -2.51 -7.81 -12.92
C THR A 60 -1.28 -8.24 -13.71
N ARG A 61 -1.23 -9.50 -14.20
CA ARG A 61 -0.08 -10.04 -14.93
C ARG A 61 0.26 -9.25 -16.20
N HIS A 62 -0.71 -8.60 -16.82
CA HIS A 62 -0.47 -7.72 -17.97
C HIS A 62 0.42 -6.50 -17.64
N LEU A 63 0.57 -6.15 -16.35
CA LEU A 63 1.47 -5.09 -15.89
C LEU A 63 2.91 -5.57 -15.69
N ILE A 64 3.13 -6.89 -15.62
CA ILE A 64 4.44 -7.53 -15.45
C ILE A 64 5.17 -7.43 -16.79
N SER A 65 6.27 -6.68 -16.87
CA SER A 65 7.23 -6.84 -17.96
C SER A 65 7.86 -8.22 -17.87
N SER A 66 8.27 -8.82 -18.99
CA SER A 66 8.76 -10.21 -19.10
C SER A 66 9.78 -10.64 -18.03
N ASP A 67 10.50 -9.68 -17.46
CA ASP A 67 11.65 -9.92 -16.59
C ASP A 67 11.31 -9.87 -15.09
N LEU A 68 10.06 -9.60 -14.72
CA LEU A 68 9.64 -9.48 -13.32
C LEU A 68 9.09 -10.82 -12.77
N PRO A 69 9.48 -11.23 -11.54
CA PRO A 69 8.98 -12.48 -10.95
C PRO A 69 7.46 -12.51 -10.76
N SER A 70 6.83 -13.63 -11.11
CA SER A 70 5.38 -13.84 -10.95
C SER A 70 4.91 -13.93 -9.49
N THR A 71 5.84 -14.02 -8.55
CA THR A 71 5.57 -13.98 -7.11
C THR A 71 5.40 -12.56 -6.58
N TRP A 72 5.75 -11.55 -7.37
CA TRP A 72 5.59 -10.15 -6.98
C TRP A 72 4.18 -9.66 -7.30
N THR A 73 3.65 -8.84 -6.41
CA THR A 73 2.33 -8.23 -6.49
C THR A 73 2.47 -6.76 -6.86
N ALA A 74 1.74 -6.32 -7.88
CA ALA A 74 1.67 -4.93 -8.29
C ALA A 74 0.82 -4.10 -7.31
N ILE A 75 1.39 -3.06 -6.72
CA ILE A 75 0.68 -2.10 -5.88
C ILE A 75 0.61 -0.77 -6.62
N THR A 76 -0.59 -0.39 -7.03
CA THR A 76 -0.87 0.86 -7.75
C THR A 76 -1.53 1.90 -6.84
N ARG A 77 -1.57 3.16 -7.30
CA ARG A 77 -2.22 4.23 -6.55
C ARG A 77 -3.72 4.00 -6.50
N VAL A 78 -4.31 4.16 -5.33
CA VAL A 78 -5.75 4.23 -5.13
C VAL A 78 -6.20 5.69 -5.01
N SER A 79 -7.37 5.99 -5.58
CA SER A 79 -8.02 7.30 -5.45
C SER A 79 -9.14 7.20 -4.40
N ARG A 80 -9.19 8.15 -3.47
CA ARG A 80 -10.27 8.26 -2.46
C ARG A 80 -10.76 9.70 -2.43
N GLN A 81 -12.07 9.89 -2.50
CA GLN A 81 -12.71 11.20 -2.37
C GLN A 81 -13.22 11.38 -0.94
N PHE A 82 -12.92 12.53 -0.35
CA PHE A 82 -13.32 12.89 1.00
C PHE A 82 -14.10 14.19 0.94
N ARG A 83 -15.17 14.29 1.73
CA ARG A 83 -15.84 15.57 1.98
C ARG A 83 -15.34 16.13 3.31
N THR A 84 -14.77 17.32 3.30
CA THR A 84 -14.16 17.96 4.48
C THR A 84 -14.78 19.34 4.75
N GLY A 85 -14.62 19.84 5.98
CA GLY A 85 -15.13 21.14 6.44
C GLY A 85 -16.46 21.04 7.22
N ARG A 86 -16.76 22.05 8.05
CA ARG A 86 -17.98 22.08 8.90
C ARG A 86 -19.29 21.95 8.09
N SER A 87 -19.30 22.40 6.84
CA SER A 87 -20.44 22.30 5.92
C SER A 87 -20.34 21.15 4.90
N LYS A 88 -19.26 20.35 4.91
CA LYS A 88 -18.98 19.28 3.90
C LYS A 88 -18.91 19.75 2.44
N ASN A 89 -18.79 21.06 2.18
CA ASN A 89 -18.76 21.63 0.83
C ASN A 89 -17.41 21.49 0.11
N VAL A 90 -16.37 20.99 0.79
CA VAL A 90 -15.04 20.81 0.18
C VAL A 90 -14.84 19.34 -0.13
N GLU A 91 -14.62 19.02 -1.40
CA GLU A 91 -14.30 17.68 -1.86
C GLU A 91 -12.80 17.55 -2.14
N ILE A 92 -12.13 16.61 -1.48
CA ILE A 92 -10.69 16.34 -1.63
C ILE A 92 -10.52 14.99 -2.30
N LEU A 93 -9.80 14.95 -3.42
CA LEU A 93 -9.34 13.71 -4.04
C LEU A 93 -7.92 13.40 -3.59
N ARG A 94 -7.72 12.28 -2.90
CA ARG A 94 -6.39 11.79 -2.54
C ARG A 94 -6.01 10.61 -3.41
N LYS A 95 -4.85 10.70 -4.07
CA LYS A 95 -4.21 9.60 -4.79
C LYS A 95 -2.96 9.15 -4.02
N GLN A 96 -2.99 7.96 -3.46
CA GLN A 96 -1.85 7.41 -2.70
C GLN A 96 -1.69 5.91 -2.95
N PHE A 97 -0.50 5.38 -2.74
CA PHE A 97 -0.32 3.93 -2.68
C PHE A 97 -0.89 3.39 -1.37
N PRO A 98 -1.55 2.21 -1.37
CA PRO A 98 -2.13 1.61 -0.17
C PRO A 98 -1.05 0.93 0.70
N LEU A 99 0.06 1.63 0.99
CA LEU A 99 1.18 1.12 1.79
C LEU A 99 1.45 2.00 3.00
N ARG A 100 1.97 1.40 4.08
CA ARG A 100 2.38 2.09 5.31
C ARG A 100 3.60 1.42 5.94
N PRO A 101 4.33 2.07 6.86
CA PRO A 101 5.32 1.39 7.68
C PRO A 101 4.68 0.22 8.44
N PRO A 102 5.44 -0.85 8.73
CA PRO A 102 4.92 -2.00 9.45
C PRO A 102 4.30 -1.61 10.79
N LEU A 103 3.17 -2.23 11.15
CA LEU A 103 2.42 -1.91 12.36
C LEU A 103 3.28 -1.94 13.62
N GLN A 104 4.22 -2.89 13.70
CA GLN A 104 5.16 -3.05 14.82
C GLN A 104 6.03 -1.80 15.05
N LYS A 105 6.40 -1.09 13.98
CA LYS A 105 7.15 0.17 14.10
C LYS A 105 6.27 1.34 14.54
N LEU A 106 4.97 1.28 14.28
CA LEU A 106 4.03 2.33 14.67
C LEU A 106 3.83 2.40 16.19
N PHE A 107 3.87 1.26 16.88
CA PHE A 107 3.69 1.20 18.35
C PHE A 107 4.92 1.68 19.13
N THR A 108 6.13 1.54 18.58
CA THR A 108 7.35 2.04 19.22
C THR A 108 7.47 3.57 19.18
N ASP A 109 6.84 4.22 18.20
CA ASP A 109 6.87 5.69 18.06
C ASP A 109 5.62 6.39 18.63
N ALA A 110 4.58 5.63 19.00
CA ALA A 110 3.40 6.17 19.66
C ALA A 110 3.68 6.39 21.15
N LYS A 111 4.24 7.55 21.51
CA LYS A 111 4.15 8.03 22.90
C LYS A 111 2.67 8.08 23.29
N VAL A 112 2.28 7.19 24.18
CA VAL A 112 0.96 7.17 24.82
C VAL A 112 0.85 8.44 25.67
N THR A 113 0.25 9.49 25.11
CA THR A 113 -0.14 10.67 25.90
C THR A 113 -1.50 10.37 26.54
N THR A 114 -1.47 9.73 27.71
CA THR A 114 -2.66 9.61 28.56
C THR A 114 -2.91 10.97 29.21
N HIS A 115 -3.93 11.69 28.75
CA HIS A 115 -4.45 12.83 29.51
C HIS A 115 -5.29 12.27 30.68
N LYS A 116 -4.76 12.41 31.90
CA LYS A 116 -5.55 12.22 33.12
C LYS A 116 -6.57 13.36 33.20
N VAL A 117 -7.85 13.00 33.27
CA VAL A 117 -8.93 13.94 33.59
C VAL A 117 -8.97 14.05 35.12
N ASN A 118 -8.75 15.26 35.63
CA ASN A 118 -9.07 15.63 37.01
C ASN A 118 -10.51 16.14 37.07
#